data_AF-A0A7V3A4Y5-F1
#
_entry.id   AF-A0A7V3A4Y5-F1
#
_cell.length_a   1.000
_cell.length_b   1.000
_cell.length_c   1.000
_cell.angle_alpha   90.00
_cell.angle_beta   90.00
_cell.angle_gamma   90.00
#
_symmetry.space_group_name_H-M   'P 1'
#
loop_
_entity.id
_entity.type
_entity.pdbx_description
1 polymer ?
#
loop_
_entity_poly.entity_id
_entity_poly.type
_entity_poly.pdbx_seq_one_letter_code
_entity_poly.pdbx_strand_id
1 'polypeptide(L)'
;MPTSSKFDKVAEAILQLAQAEQRTAQRFEELITAQIHTEDRLNSLTNRLEEIAAIQKRTEARLAELAEAQKRTEERVDQLAIHMEEFAEAQKRTEQRLEALAIRVDALAEAQKRTEERVDRLSIRMEELAEAQKRTEAKLAELAEAQKETEKRLEELAEAQTKTEARLDETNKQLGGLAMSFGYFLENEAYKYLPALLARDYGISVQGELIRSYIRDNQDKYLEVNILGEGVRNGDRFLIIGESKSQLSVNSIEKFMYKKLHRIDPPAGMKLFPILVCHMISGPEVAQYAKDKGIALYYSYQFK
;
A
#
# COMPACT_ATOMS: atom_id res chain seq x y z
N MET A 1 -148.85 -101.84 75.80
CA MET A 1 -147.45 -101.92 76.26
C MET A 1 -146.55 -102.30 75.08
N PRO A 2 -145.34 -101.73 74.90
CA PRO A 2 -144.85 -100.42 75.32
C PRO A 2 -144.42 -99.55 74.11
N THR A 3 -144.96 -98.34 74.05
CA THR A 3 -144.86 -97.33 72.97
C THR A 3 -143.78 -96.27 73.22
N SER A 4 -142.83 -96.48 74.15
CA SER A 4 -141.93 -95.43 74.66
C SER A 4 -140.52 -95.38 74.04
N SER A 5 -139.97 -96.48 73.53
CA SER A 5 -138.53 -96.54 73.13
C SER A 5 -138.21 -95.90 71.76
N LYS A 6 -139.22 -95.73 70.89
CA LYS A 6 -139.01 -95.09 69.56
C LYS A 6 -139.00 -93.56 69.62
N PHE A 7 -139.69 -92.94 70.59
CA PHE A 7 -139.72 -91.49 70.75
C PHE A 7 -138.42 -90.95 71.36
N ASP A 8 -137.83 -91.65 72.34
CA ASP A 8 -136.52 -91.27 72.91
C ASP A 8 -135.41 -91.28 71.86
N LYS A 9 -135.40 -92.26 70.95
CA LYS A 9 -134.44 -92.32 69.83
C LYS A 9 -134.62 -91.19 68.81
N VAL A 10 -135.85 -90.69 68.62
CA VAL A 10 -136.12 -89.55 67.73
C VAL A 10 -135.73 -88.23 68.39
N ALA A 11 -136.00 -88.07 69.69
CA ALA A 11 -135.54 -86.90 70.46
C ALA A 11 -134.01 -86.84 70.54
N GLU A 12 -133.34 -87.99 70.72
CA GLU A 12 -131.88 -88.11 70.71
C GLU A 12 -131.29 -87.80 69.32
N ALA A 13 -131.93 -88.26 68.25
CA ALA A 13 -131.54 -87.92 66.87
C ALA A 13 -131.73 -86.43 66.56
N ILE A 14 -132.80 -85.79 67.04
CA ILE A 14 -133.03 -84.34 66.90
C ILE A 14 -132.00 -83.54 67.70
N LEU A 15 -131.63 -83.99 68.90
CA LEU A 15 -130.59 -83.37 69.70
C LEU A 15 -129.20 -83.51 69.04
N GLN A 16 -128.90 -84.68 68.47
CA GLN A 16 -127.69 -84.89 67.67
C GLN A 16 -127.68 -84.04 66.41
N LEU A 17 -128.84 -83.84 65.76
CA LEU A 17 -128.99 -82.97 64.60
C LEU A 17 -128.82 -81.49 64.97
N ALA A 18 -129.39 -81.02 66.08
CA ALA A 18 -129.21 -79.66 66.57
C ALA A 18 -127.76 -79.39 67.01
N GLN A 19 -127.11 -80.37 67.63
CA GLN A 19 -125.68 -80.31 67.95
C GLN A 19 -124.81 -80.34 66.69
N ALA A 20 -125.20 -81.11 65.67
CA ALA A 20 -124.52 -81.12 64.37
C ALA A 20 -124.70 -79.77 63.67
N GLU A 21 -125.90 -79.19 63.69
CA GLU A 21 -126.24 -77.90 63.13
C GLU A 21 -125.45 -76.77 63.81
N GLN A 22 -125.37 -76.78 65.14
CA GLN A 22 -124.55 -75.86 65.93
C GLN A 22 -123.05 -76.01 65.61
N ARG A 23 -122.55 -77.25 65.45
CA ARG A 23 -121.16 -77.51 65.02
C ARG A 23 -120.89 -77.04 63.60
N THR A 24 -121.85 -77.19 62.69
CA THR A 24 -121.72 -76.63 61.32
C THR A 24 -121.77 -75.11 61.33
N ALA A 25 -122.61 -74.48 62.15
CA ALA A 25 -122.65 -73.03 62.31
C ALA A 25 -121.33 -72.49 62.87
N GLN A 26 -120.76 -73.14 63.90
CA GLN A 26 -119.44 -72.80 64.44
C GLN A 26 -118.32 -72.96 63.39
N ARG A 27 -118.29 -74.09 62.67
CA ARG A 27 -117.33 -74.28 61.57
C ARG A 27 -117.51 -73.25 60.45
N PHE A 28 -118.74 -72.82 60.19
CA PHE A 28 -119.02 -71.78 59.20
C PHE A 28 -118.50 -70.41 59.67
N GLU A 29 -118.68 -70.04 60.94
CA GLU A 29 -118.07 -68.82 61.50
C GLU A 29 -116.53 -68.88 61.51
N GLU A 30 -115.94 -70.03 61.85
CA GLU A 30 -114.49 -70.25 61.77
C GLU A 30 -113.98 -70.08 60.33
N LEU A 31 -114.72 -70.59 59.34
CA LEU A 31 -114.40 -70.41 57.92
C LEU A 31 -114.54 -68.96 57.46
N ILE A 32 -115.57 -68.23 57.89
CA ILE A 32 -115.70 -66.79 57.60
C ILE A 32 -114.52 -66.03 58.20
N THR A 33 -114.15 -66.33 59.44
CA THR A 33 -113.03 -65.67 60.13
C THR A 33 -111.71 -65.97 59.42
N ALA A 34 -111.49 -67.23 59.02
CA ALA A 34 -110.32 -67.63 58.23
C ALA A 34 -110.31 -66.94 56.86
N GLN A 35 -111.46 -66.81 56.20
CA GLN A 35 -111.60 -66.12 54.92
C GLN A 35 -111.23 -64.64 55.03
N ILE A 36 -111.73 -63.94 56.06
CA ILE A 36 -111.36 -62.54 56.33
C ILE A 36 -109.84 -62.41 56.56
N HIS A 37 -109.25 -63.29 57.37
CA HIS A 37 -107.80 -63.28 57.58
C HIS A 37 -107.01 -63.54 56.28
N THR A 38 -107.52 -64.37 55.37
CA THR A 38 -106.88 -64.58 54.07
C THR A 38 -107.01 -63.36 53.16
N GLU A 39 -108.16 -62.68 53.14
CA GLU A 39 -108.34 -61.42 52.41
C GLU A 39 -107.42 -60.32 52.95
N ASP A 40 -107.30 -60.18 54.27
CA ASP A 40 -106.36 -59.22 54.88
C ASP A 40 -104.90 -59.53 54.52
N ARG A 41 -104.51 -60.81 54.52
CA ARG A 41 -103.17 -61.24 54.08
C ARG A 41 -102.94 -60.96 52.58
N LEU A 42 -103.95 -61.17 51.74
CA LEU A 42 -103.87 -60.86 50.31
C LEU A 42 -103.78 -59.36 50.06
N ASN A 43 -104.53 -58.54 50.79
CA ASN A 43 -104.45 -57.08 50.74
C ASN A 43 -103.05 -56.59 51.19
N SER A 44 -102.53 -57.14 52.29
CA SER A 44 -101.18 -56.82 52.77
C SER A 44 -100.09 -57.23 51.77
N LEU A 45 -100.24 -58.39 51.12
CA LEU A 45 -99.34 -58.84 50.06
C LEU A 45 -99.40 -57.91 48.84
N THR A 46 -100.60 -57.49 48.44
CA THR A 46 -100.81 -56.57 47.32
C THR A 46 -100.10 -55.24 47.57
N ASN A 47 -100.27 -54.64 48.75
CA ASN A 47 -99.58 -53.40 49.13
C ASN A 47 -98.06 -53.55 49.10
N ARG A 48 -97.52 -54.68 49.57
CA ARG A 48 -96.06 -54.96 49.50
C ARG A 48 -95.58 -55.13 48.06
N LEU A 49 -96.37 -55.75 47.19
CA LEU A 49 -96.04 -55.89 45.77
C LEU A 49 -96.03 -54.53 45.07
N GLU A 50 -96.98 -53.64 45.38
CA GLU A 50 -96.99 -52.27 44.88
C GLU A 50 -95.76 -51.46 45.36
N GLU A 51 -95.38 -51.60 46.63
CA GLU A 51 -94.19 -50.95 47.17
C GLU A 51 -92.90 -51.46 46.50
N ILE A 52 -92.77 -52.78 46.30
CA ILE A 52 -91.64 -53.38 45.57
C ILE A 52 -91.62 -52.88 44.13
N ALA A 53 -92.75 -52.82 43.43
CA ALA A 53 -92.82 -52.32 42.07
C ALA A 53 -92.39 -50.85 41.98
N ALA A 54 -92.80 -50.02 42.94
CA ALA A 54 -92.39 -48.62 43.03
C ALA A 54 -90.88 -48.48 43.27
N ILE A 55 -90.31 -49.30 44.16
CA ILE A 55 -88.87 -49.35 44.41
C ILE A 55 -88.12 -49.81 43.16
N GLN A 56 -88.59 -50.86 42.49
CA GLN A 56 -88.01 -51.39 41.25
C GLN A 56 -87.95 -50.31 40.17
N LYS A 57 -89.05 -49.59 39.93
CA LYS A 57 -89.09 -48.48 38.97
C LYS A 57 -88.10 -47.37 39.32
N ARG A 58 -87.94 -47.05 40.60
CA ARG A 58 -86.97 -46.07 41.08
C ARG A 58 -85.52 -46.55 40.89
N THR A 59 -85.25 -47.84 41.10
CA THR A 59 -83.92 -48.42 40.87
C THR A 59 -83.57 -48.46 39.39
N GLU A 60 -84.53 -48.80 38.51
CA GLU A 60 -84.35 -48.76 37.06
C GLU A 60 -84.02 -47.34 36.58
N ALA A 61 -84.74 -46.32 37.08
CA ALA A 61 -84.45 -44.93 36.77
C ALA A 61 -83.01 -44.52 37.19
N ARG A 62 -82.58 -44.91 38.39
CA ARG A 62 -81.19 -44.65 38.86
C ARG A 62 -80.13 -45.39 38.04
N LEU A 63 -80.43 -46.61 37.60
CA LEU A 63 -79.53 -47.37 36.72
C LEU A 63 -79.40 -46.70 35.35
N ALA A 64 -80.48 -46.14 34.81
CA ALA A 64 -80.45 -45.38 33.57
C ALA A 64 -79.60 -44.09 33.71
N GLU A 65 -79.78 -43.33 34.80
CA GLU A 65 -78.96 -42.14 35.09
C GLU A 65 -77.47 -42.48 35.24
N LEU A 66 -77.15 -43.61 35.90
CA LEU A 66 -75.77 -44.09 36.04
C LEU A 66 -75.17 -44.51 34.70
N ALA A 67 -75.93 -45.18 33.84
CA ALA A 67 -75.47 -45.56 32.50
C ALA A 67 -75.17 -44.31 31.65
N GLU A 68 -76.00 -43.27 31.73
CA GLU A 68 -75.75 -42.01 31.03
C GLU A 68 -74.57 -41.23 31.61
N ALA A 69 -74.39 -41.24 32.94
CA ALA A 69 -73.20 -40.67 33.59
C ALA A 69 -71.92 -41.44 33.22
N GLN A 70 -71.98 -42.77 33.13
CA GLN A 70 -70.87 -43.60 32.67
C GLN A 70 -70.50 -43.27 31.23
N LYS A 71 -71.48 -43.21 30.31
CA LYS A 71 -71.24 -42.86 28.91
C LYS A 71 -70.57 -41.49 28.77
N ARG A 72 -71.05 -40.47 29.49
CA ARG A 72 -70.41 -39.14 29.50
C ARG A 72 -68.98 -39.16 30.05
N THR A 73 -68.69 -40.08 30.98
CA THR A 73 -67.34 -40.24 31.53
C THR A 73 -66.42 -40.92 30.53
N GLU A 74 -66.89 -41.95 29.84
CA GLU A 74 -66.18 -42.62 28.74
C GLU A 74 -65.82 -41.61 27.63
N GLU A 75 -66.80 -40.80 27.19
CA GLU A 75 -66.55 -39.75 26.19
C GLU A 75 -65.49 -38.73 26.63
N ARG A 76 -65.47 -38.36 27.93
CA ARG A 76 -64.44 -37.44 28.48
C ARG A 76 -63.07 -38.10 28.58
N VAL A 77 -63.01 -39.40 28.86
CA VAL A 77 -61.76 -40.17 28.88
C VAL A 77 -61.19 -40.29 27.47
N ASP A 78 -62.03 -40.53 26.47
CA ASP A 78 -61.61 -40.56 25.06
C ASP A 78 -61.06 -39.20 24.60
N GLN A 79 -61.73 -38.10 24.95
CA GLN A 79 -61.24 -36.74 24.67
C GLN A 79 -59.91 -36.46 25.37
N LEU A 80 -59.74 -36.90 26.62
CA LEU A 80 -58.48 -36.74 27.35
C LEU A 80 -57.35 -37.53 26.70
N ALA A 81 -57.63 -38.75 26.22
CA ALA A 81 -56.65 -39.57 25.52
C ALA A 81 -56.15 -38.88 24.24
N ILE A 82 -57.05 -38.28 23.46
CA ILE A 82 -56.69 -37.50 22.26
C ILE A 82 -55.80 -36.31 22.64
N HIS A 83 -56.17 -35.52 23.66
CA HIS A 83 -55.36 -34.38 24.08
C HIS A 83 -53.99 -34.79 24.64
N MET A 84 -53.89 -35.93 25.30
CA MET A 84 -52.60 -36.47 25.76
C MET A 84 -51.70 -36.85 24.59
N GLU A 85 -52.24 -37.41 23.52
CA GLU A 85 -51.49 -37.73 22.31
C GLU A 85 -51.01 -36.45 21.61
N GLU A 86 -51.89 -35.46 21.42
CA GLU A 86 -51.53 -34.15 20.87
C GLU A 86 -50.43 -33.45 21.68
N PHE A 87 -50.51 -33.53 23.02
CA PHE A 87 -49.51 -32.97 23.92
C PHE A 87 -48.16 -33.70 23.79
N ALA A 88 -48.16 -35.03 23.73
CA ALA A 88 -46.95 -35.82 23.52
C ALA A 88 -46.27 -35.47 22.19
N GLU A 89 -47.04 -35.28 21.11
CA GLU A 89 -46.51 -34.83 19.83
C GLU A 89 -45.96 -33.39 19.88
N ALA A 90 -46.62 -32.48 20.58
CA ALA A 90 -46.14 -31.12 20.79
C ALA A 90 -44.83 -31.10 21.60
N GLN A 91 -44.72 -31.95 22.62
CA GLN A 91 -43.51 -32.12 23.42
C GLN A 91 -42.37 -32.65 22.55
N LYS A 92 -42.60 -33.71 21.78
CA LYS A 92 -41.60 -34.28 20.86
C LYS A 92 -41.10 -33.24 19.84
N ARG A 93 -42.00 -32.44 19.27
CA ARG A 93 -41.63 -31.33 18.35
C ARG A 93 -40.78 -30.27 19.06
N THR A 94 -41.03 -30.01 20.34
CA THR A 94 -40.26 -29.05 21.13
C THR A 94 -38.86 -29.58 21.44
N GLU A 95 -38.74 -30.85 21.81
CA GLU A 95 -37.45 -31.52 22.03
C GLU A 95 -36.57 -31.49 20.77
N GLN A 96 -37.15 -31.80 19.60
CA GLN A 96 -36.43 -31.70 18.32
C GLN A 96 -35.95 -30.27 18.01
N ARG A 97 -36.75 -29.25 18.34
CA ARG A 97 -36.35 -27.84 18.17
C ARG A 97 -35.23 -27.45 19.13
N LEU A 98 -35.25 -27.94 20.37
CA LEU A 98 -34.21 -27.69 21.35
C LEU A 98 -32.88 -28.34 20.93
N GLU A 99 -32.92 -29.56 20.42
CA GLU A 99 -31.72 -30.24 19.88
C GLU A 99 -31.14 -29.49 18.68
N ALA A 100 -31.98 -29.07 17.73
CA ALA A 100 -31.55 -28.25 16.60
C ALA A 100 -30.98 -26.89 17.03
N LEU A 101 -31.51 -26.30 18.11
CA LEU A 101 -31.00 -25.05 18.67
C LEU A 101 -29.64 -25.26 19.35
N ALA A 102 -29.47 -26.34 20.10
CA ALA A 102 -28.19 -26.68 20.73
C ALA A 102 -27.07 -26.80 19.69
N ILE A 103 -27.32 -27.53 18.59
CA ILE A 103 -26.36 -27.66 17.48
C ILE A 103 -26.01 -26.30 16.88
N ARG A 104 -26.99 -25.41 16.71
CA ARG A 104 -26.74 -24.05 16.17
C ARG A 104 -25.93 -23.19 17.14
N VAL A 105 -26.15 -23.31 18.44
CA VAL A 105 -25.40 -22.58 19.46
C VAL A 105 -23.95 -23.05 19.48
N ASP A 106 -23.70 -24.37 19.41
CA ASP A 106 -22.34 -24.92 19.34
C ASP A 106 -21.62 -24.44 18.08
N ALA A 107 -22.28 -24.46 16.92
CA ALA A 107 -21.72 -23.95 15.68
C ALA A 107 -21.39 -22.45 15.75
N LEU A 108 -22.24 -21.66 16.42
CA LEU A 108 -21.98 -20.24 16.64
C LEU A 108 -20.79 -20.00 17.59
N ALA A 109 -20.66 -20.80 18.65
CA ALA A 109 -19.53 -20.73 19.56
C ALA A 109 -18.20 -21.04 18.85
N GLU A 110 -18.17 -22.05 17.98
CA GLU A 110 -17.01 -22.35 17.14
C GLU A 110 -16.68 -21.23 16.15
N ALA A 111 -17.70 -20.67 15.49
CA ALA A 111 -17.54 -19.55 14.57
C ALA A 111 -17.01 -18.29 15.29
N GLN A 112 -17.47 -18.04 16.51
CA GLN A 112 -16.98 -16.97 17.37
C GLN A 112 -15.50 -17.18 17.71
N LYS A 113 -15.12 -18.37 18.20
CA LYS A 113 -13.71 -18.69 18.51
C LYS A 113 -12.79 -18.49 17.30
N ARG A 114 -13.20 -18.94 16.12
CA ARG A 114 -12.44 -18.72 14.87
C ARG A 114 -12.30 -17.25 14.52
N THR A 115 -13.29 -16.43 14.88
CA THR A 115 -13.27 -14.99 14.66
C THR A 115 -12.31 -14.31 15.62
N GLU A 116 -12.34 -14.67 16.91
CA GLU A 116 -11.39 -14.21 17.92
C GLU A 116 -9.94 -14.52 17.49
N GLU A 117 -9.64 -15.75 17.08
CA GLU A 117 -8.31 -16.13 16.56
C GLU A 117 -7.89 -15.34 15.31
N ARG A 118 -8.84 -14.90 14.48
CA ARG A 118 -8.54 -14.04 13.33
C ARG A 118 -8.25 -12.61 13.78
N VAL A 119 -8.99 -12.09 14.76
CA VAL A 119 -8.76 -10.77 15.33
C VAL A 119 -7.38 -10.71 16.00
N ASP A 120 -7.01 -11.72 16.80
CA ASP A 120 -5.69 -11.77 17.44
C ASP A 120 -4.54 -11.76 16.41
N ARG A 121 -4.67 -12.56 15.34
CA ARG A 121 -3.69 -12.55 14.24
C ARG A 121 -3.62 -11.22 13.51
N LEU A 122 -4.75 -10.51 13.37
CA LEU A 122 -4.77 -9.17 12.77
C LEU A 122 -4.07 -8.16 13.68
N SER A 123 -4.31 -8.22 14.99
CA SER A 123 -3.64 -7.36 15.98
C SER A 123 -2.12 -7.52 15.91
N ILE A 124 -1.61 -8.76 15.89
CA ILE A 124 -0.17 -9.03 15.75
C ILE A 124 0.38 -8.43 14.45
N ARG A 125 -0.30 -8.64 13.32
CA ARG A 125 0.14 -8.07 12.03
C ARG A 125 0.13 -6.54 12.02
N MET A 126 -0.82 -5.92 12.72
CA MET A 126 -0.86 -4.45 12.84
C MET A 126 0.32 -3.93 13.66
N GLU A 127 0.71 -4.62 14.72
CA GLU A 127 1.91 -4.27 15.51
C GLU A 127 3.19 -4.41 14.66
N GLU A 128 3.34 -5.51 13.93
CA GLU A 128 4.48 -5.72 13.01
C GLU A 128 4.55 -4.62 11.92
N LEU A 129 3.41 -4.23 11.36
CA LEU A 129 3.33 -3.16 10.37
C LEU A 129 3.70 -1.80 10.98
N ALA A 130 3.24 -1.49 12.20
CA ALA A 130 3.59 -0.27 12.90
C ALA A 130 5.10 -0.19 13.18
N GLU A 131 5.72 -1.30 13.58
CA GLU A 131 7.17 -1.37 13.78
C GLU A 131 7.94 -1.22 12.46
N ALA A 132 7.50 -1.89 11.39
CA ALA A 132 8.09 -1.75 10.06
C ALA A 132 7.99 -0.32 9.52
N GLN A 133 6.87 0.36 9.77
CA GLN A 133 6.69 1.77 9.42
C GLN A 133 7.67 2.64 10.20
N LYS A 134 7.78 2.48 11.53
CA LYS A 134 8.73 3.24 12.35
C LYS A 134 10.17 3.06 11.89
N ARG A 135 10.57 1.83 11.52
CA ARG A 135 11.91 1.56 10.95
C ARG A 135 12.12 2.24 9.60
N THR A 136 11.10 2.30 8.77
CA THR A 136 11.15 3.00 7.48
C THR A 136 11.28 4.51 7.67
N GLU A 137 10.51 5.10 8.58
CA GLU A 137 10.60 6.52 8.94
C GLU A 137 11.99 6.89 9.46
N ALA A 138 12.59 6.05 10.32
CA ALA A 138 13.95 6.26 10.81
C ALA A 138 14.99 6.24 9.68
N LYS A 139 14.89 5.29 8.73
CA LYS A 139 15.79 5.23 7.57
C LYS A 139 15.62 6.42 6.64
N LEU A 140 14.40 6.92 6.45
CA LEU A 140 14.15 8.11 5.65
C LEU A 140 14.75 9.36 6.28
N ALA A 141 14.67 9.50 7.61
CA ALA A 141 15.33 10.58 8.33
C ALA A 141 16.86 10.53 8.18
N GLU A 142 17.46 9.34 8.30
CA GLU A 142 18.90 9.14 8.07
C GLU A 142 19.33 9.50 6.64
N LEU A 143 18.56 9.08 5.64
CA LEU A 143 18.80 9.42 4.24
C LEU A 143 18.69 10.94 3.98
N ALA A 144 17.72 11.61 4.60
CA ALA A 144 17.56 13.06 4.47
C ALA A 144 18.77 13.82 5.05
N GLU A 145 19.28 13.40 6.21
CA GLU A 145 20.49 13.99 6.80
C GLU A 145 21.74 13.70 5.94
N ALA A 146 21.90 12.48 5.44
CA ALA A 146 23.00 12.13 4.53
C ALA A 146 22.96 12.93 3.22
N GLN A 147 21.77 13.17 2.67
CA GLN A 147 21.58 14.03 1.51
C GLN A 147 21.99 15.47 1.80
N LYS A 148 21.57 16.02 2.94
CA LYS A 148 21.95 17.38 3.37
C LYS A 148 23.46 17.54 3.55
N GLU A 149 24.14 16.53 4.11
CA GLU A 149 25.60 16.54 4.22
C GLU A 149 26.27 16.49 2.82
N THR A 150 25.70 15.70 1.91
CA THR A 150 26.19 15.61 0.53
C THR A 150 26.01 16.93 -0.22
N GLU A 151 24.87 17.60 -0.08
CA GLU A 151 24.62 18.92 -0.66
C GLU A 151 25.63 19.96 -0.15
N LYS A 152 25.90 19.96 1.16
CA LYS A 152 26.92 20.85 1.74
C LYS A 152 28.32 20.58 1.17
N ARG A 153 28.72 19.31 1.04
CA ARG A 153 30.03 18.95 0.45
C ARG A 153 30.13 19.35 -1.02
N LEU A 154 29.03 19.28 -1.77
CA LEU A 154 28.97 19.74 -3.17
C LEU A 154 29.12 21.25 -3.27
N GLU A 155 28.50 22.02 -2.37
CA GLU A 155 28.67 23.46 -2.29
C GLU A 155 30.13 23.86 -1.98
N GLU A 156 30.75 23.20 -1.00
CA GLU A 156 32.18 23.40 -0.67
C GLU A 156 33.09 23.05 -1.86
N LEU A 157 32.79 21.99 -2.60
CA LEU A 157 33.53 21.61 -3.81
C LEU A 157 33.38 22.66 -4.92
N ALA A 158 32.17 23.16 -5.15
CA ALA A 158 31.89 24.19 -6.16
C ALA A 158 32.64 25.50 -5.85
N GLU A 159 32.69 25.90 -4.57
CA GLU A 159 33.50 27.04 -4.14
C GLU A 159 35.00 26.82 -4.36
N ALA A 160 35.50 25.63 -3.99
CA ALA A 160 36.91 25.27 -4.18
C ALA A 160 37.30 25.26 -5.67
N GLN A 161 36.41 24.76 -6.53
CA GLN A 161 36.59 24.80 -7.98
C GLN A 161 36.66 26.25 -8.48
N THR A 162 35.72 27.11 -8.07
CA THR A 162 35.71 28.53 -8.46
C THR A 162 37.01 29.25 -8.05
N LYS A 163 37.51 28.99 -6.84
CA LYS A 163 38.81 29.53 -6.38
C LYS A 163 39.99 29.01 -7.20
N THR A 164 39.92 27.77 -7.67
CA THR A 164 40.97 27.15 -8.48
C THR A 164 40.97 27.72 -9.90
N GLU A 165 39.80 27.90 -10.51
CA GLU A 165 39.63 28.58 -11.79
C GLU A 165 40.17 30.01 -11.74
N ALA A 166 39.86 30.78 -10.69
CA ALA A 166 40.38 32.12 -10.49
C ALA A 166 41.92 32.16 -10.39
N ARG A 167 42.54 31.20 -9.67
CA ARG A 167 44.00 31.08 -9.56
C ARG A 167 44.65 30.70 -10.89
N LEU A 168 44.00 29.85 -11.68
CA LEU A 168 44.46 29.47 -13.02
C LEU A 168 44.43 30.68 -13.96
N ASP A 169 43.38 31.49 -13.91
CA ASP A 169 43.28 32.73 -14.70
C ASP A 169 44.37 33.74 -14.33
N GLU A 170 44.66 33.90 -13.03
CA GLU A 170 45.75 34.77 -12.57
C GLU A 170 47.11 34.25 -13.06
N THR A 171 47.35 32.94 -12.97
CA THR A 171 48.57 32.29 -13.46
C THR A 171 48.72 32.50 -14.97
N ASN A 172 47.64 32.33 -15.73
CA ASN A 172 47.64 32.56 -17.18
C ASN A 172 47.98 34.02 -17.53
N LYS A 173 47.46 34.99 -16.78
CA LYS A 173 47.82 36.42 -16.95
C LYS A 173 49.29 36.67 -16.66
N GLN A 174 49.83 36.11 -15.58
CA GLN A 174 51.25 36.25 -15.22
C GLN A 174 52.16 35.62 -16.28
N LEU A 175 51.82 34.41 -16.76
CA LEU A 175 52.54 33.76 -17.85
C LEU A 175 52.49 34.56 -19.15
N GLY A 176 51.34 35.16 -19.49
CA GLY A 176 51.20 36.08 -20.62
C GLY A 176 52.11 37.32 -20.47
N GLY A 177 52.16 37.90 -19.27
CA GLY A 177 53.06 39.01 -18.95
C GLY A 177 54.55 38.63 -19.08
N LEU A 178 54.94 37.47 -18.57
CA LEU A 178 56.32 36.96 -18.69
C LEU A 178 56.70 36.70 -20.15
N ALA A 179 55.81 36.12 -20.95
CA ALA A 179 56.04 35.90 -22.37
C ALA A 179 56.27 37.22 -23.13
N MET A 180 55.52 38.28 -22.79
CA MET A 180 55.74 39.62 -23.36
C MET A 180 57.10 40.20 -22.94
N SER A 181 57.45 40.15 -21.65
CA SER A 181 58.74 40.65 -21.15
C SER A 181 59.93 39.96 -21.80
N PHE A 182 59.84 38.64 -22.04
CA PHE A 182 60.89 37.90 -22.75
C PHE A 182 61.00 38.31 -24.23
N GLY A 183 59.87 38.67 -24.87
CA GLY A 183 59.86 39.27 -26.20
C GLY A 183 60.58 40.62 -26.25
N TYR A 184 60.25 41.54 -25.33
CA TYR A 184 60.91 42.85 -25.24
C TYR A 184 62.41 42.74 -24.93
N PHE A 185 62.81 41.81 -24.07
CA PHE A 185 64.23 41.55 -23.82
C PHE A 185 64.97 41.16 -25.10
N LEU A 186 64.41 40.23 -25.87
CA LEU A 186 65.00 39.77 -27.12
C LEU A 186 65.13 40.90 -28.16
N GLU A 187 64.11 41.77 -28.24
CA GLU A 187 64.12 42.98 -29.08
C GLU A 187 65.22 43.97 -28.64
N ASN A 188 65.31 44.26 -27.35
CA ASN A 188 66.28 45.21 -26.82
C ASN A 188 67.72 44.74 -27.05
N GLU A 189 67.99 43.44 -26.90
CA GLU A 189 69.30 42.88 -27.21
C GLU A 189 69.56 42.92 -28.72
N ALA A 190 68.56 42.66 -29.55
CA ALA A 190 68.70 42.78 -31.00
C ALA A 190 69.14 44.19 -31.42
N TYR A 191 68.57 45.26 -30.86
CA TYR A 191 68.96 46.63 -31.21
C TYR A 191 70.43 46.91 -30.91
N LYS A 192 70.97 46.38 -29.81
CA LYS A 192 72.36 46.61 -29.39
C LYS A 192 73.36 45.88 -30.27
N TYR A 193 73.08 44.62 -30.62
CA TYR A 193 74.09 43.73 -31.19
C TYR A 193 73.96 43.51 -32.71
N LEU A 194 72.75 43.66 -33.28
CA LEU A 194 72.57 43.48 -34.72
C LEU A 194 73.43 44.42 -35.58
N PRO A 195 73.69 45.70 -35.23
CA PRO A 195 74.55 46.55 -36.06
C PRO A 195 75.94 45.96 -36.30
N ALA A 196 76.59 45.42 -35.26
CA ALA A 196 77.90 44.77 -35.38
C ALA A 196 77.83 43.45 -36.15
N LEU A 197 76.79 42.65 -35.90
CA LEU A 197 76.59 41.36 -36.58
C LEU A 197 76.29 41.51 -38.07
N LEU A 198 75.47 42.51 -38.44
CA LEU A 198 75.14 42.81 -39.83
C LEU A 198 76.35 43.34 -40.61
N ALA A 199 77.17 44.16 -39.96
CA ALA A 199 78.43 44.61 -40.55
C ALA A 199 79.38 43.43 -40.78
N ARG A 200 79.52 42.52 -39.80
CA ARG A 200 80.39 41.34 -39.89
C ARG A 200 79.93 40.34 -40.94
N ASP A 201 78.65 39.95 -40.91
CA ASP A 201 78.17 38.80 -41.68
C ASP A 201 77.70 39.18 -43.09
N TYR A 202 77.18 40.40 -43.26
CA TYR A 202 76.57 40.85 -44.51
C TYR A 202 77.20 42.11 -45.09
N GLY A 203 78.16 42.73 -44.40
CA GLY A 203 78.78 44.00 -44.81
C GLY A 203 77.84 45.20 -44.76
N ILE A 204 76.75 45.12 -44.00
CA ILE A 204 75.75 46.19 -43.90
C ILE A 204 76.08 47.08 -42.71
N SER A 205 76.41 48.34 -42.98
CA SER A 205 76.57 49.37 -41.96
C SER A 205 75.22 49.99 -41.63
N VAL A 206 74.68 49.68 -40.45
CA VAL A 206 73.43 50.25 -39.96
C VAL A 206 73.60 51.76 -39.76
N GLN A 207 72.68 52.53 -40.32
CA GLN A 207 72.62 53.98 -40.20
C GLN A 207 71.62 54.34 -39.11
N GLY A 208 72.11 54.96 -38.03
CA GLY A 208 71.29 55.28 -36.86
C GLY A 208 70.99 54.07 -35.98
N GLU A 209 69.87 54.12 -35.27
CA GLU A 209 69.44 53.08 -34.32
C GLU A 209 68.41 52.14 -34.93
N LEU A 210 68.45 50.86 -34.55
CA LEU A 210 67.36 49.94 -34.80
C LEU A 210 66.30 50.14 -33.73
N ILE A 211 65.05 50.36 -34.14
CA ILE A 211 63.95 50.66 -33.21
C ILE A 211 62.69 49.86 -33.54
N ARG A 212 61.84 49.67 -32.53
CA ARG A 212 60.44 49.30 -32.77
C ARG A 212 59.68 50.52 -33.25
N SER A 213 59.08 50.42 -34.43
CA SER A 213 58.32 51.54 -35.00
C SER A 213 57.28 51.06 -36.00
N TYR A 214 56.50 52.01 -36.51
CA TYR A 214 55.47 51.77 -37.51
C TYR A 214 55.97 52.18 -38.89
N ILE A 215 55.73 51.33 -39.87
CA ILE A 215 55.92 51.63 -41.29
C ILE A 215 54.57 51.53 -42.01
N ARG A 216 54.39 52.31 -43.08
CA ARG A 216 53.21 52.19 -43.93
C ARG A 216 53.36 50.99 -44.85
N ASP A 217 52.31 50.19 -44.93
CA ASP A 217 52.21 49.10 -45.89
C ASP A 217 51.77 49.60 -47.28
N ASN A 218 51.73 48.70 -48.26
CA ASN A 218 51.29 48.96 -49.63
C ASN A 218 49.80 49.30 -49.77
N GLN A 219 49.05 49.37 -48.67
CA GLN A 219 47.66 49.82 -48.58
C GLN A 219 47.52 51.08 -47.72
N ASP A 220 48.62 51.79 -47.45
CA ASP A 220 48.68 53.00 -46.62
C ASP A 220 48.24 52.79 -45.15
N LYS A 221 48.32 51.56 -44.64
CA LYS A 221 48.04 51.23 -43.24
C LYS A 221 49.33 51.15 -42.44
N TYR A 222 49.28 51.63 -41.20
CA TYR A 222 50.42 51.48 -40.28
C TYR A 222 50.58 50.02 -39.84
N LEU A 223 51.79 49.50 -40.00
CA LEU A 223 52.23 48.17 -39.61
C LEU A 223 53.37 48.31 -38.61
N GLU A 224 53.21 47.70 -37.44
CA GLU A 224 54.25 47.68 -36.41
C GLU A 224 55.32 46.62 -36.75
N VAL A 225 56.58 47.02 -36.65
CA VAL A 225 57.75 46.18 -36.89
C VAL A 225 58.63 46.20 -35.64
N ASN A 226 59.08 45.02 -35.20
CA ASN A 226 59.89 44.90 -33.99
C ASN A 226 61.26 45.54 -34.19
N ILE A 227 61.90 45.30 -35.35
CA ILE A 227 63.23 45.84 -35.66
C ILE A 227 63.13 46.61 -36.98
N LEU A 228 63.24 47.93 -36.94
CA LEU A 228 63.24 48.81 -38.11
C LEU A 228 64.49 49.69 -38.11
N GLY A 229 65.15 49.81 -39.26
CA GLY A 229 66.21 50.80 -39.46
C GLY A 229 66.73 50.79 -40.89
N GLU A 230 67.75 51.61 -41.16
CA GLU A 230 68.38 51.70 -42.48
C GLU A 230 69.80 51.14 -42.43
N GLY A 231 70.28 50.59 -43.54
CA GLY A 231 71.63 50.08 -43.69
C GLY A 231 72.24 50.43 -45.03
N VAL A 232 73.57 50.51 -45.11
CA VAL A 232 74.29 50.77 -46.35
C VAL A 232 75.34 49.70 -46.58
N ARG A 233 75.43 49.21 -47.81
CA ARG A 233 76.46 48.26 -48.25
C ARG A 233 76.89 48.59 -49.67
N ASN A 234 78.17 48.89 -49.88
CA ASN A 234 78.76 49.16 -51.21
C ASN A 234 77.97 50.20 -52.04
N GLY A 235 77.40 51.22 -51.38
CA GLY A 235 76.58 52.26 -52.03
C GLY A 235 75.09 51.92 -52.16
N ASP A 236 74.68 50.67 -51.98
CA ASP A 236 73.27 50.28 -51.93
C ASP A 236 72.67 50.60 -50.55
N ARG A 237 71.47 51.19 -50.53
CA ARG A 237 70.67 51.43 -49.32
C ARG A 237 69.71 50.27 -49.07
N PHE A 238 69.61 49.87 -47.81
CA PHE A 238 68.73 48.80 -47.35
C PHE A 238 67.78 49.31 -46.27
N LEU A 239 66.52 48.88 -46.35
CA LEU A 239 65.56 48.99 -45.28
C LEU A 239 65.57 47.68 -44.49
N ILE A 240 66.06 47.73 -43.27
CA ILE A 240 66.12 46.59 -42.35
C ILE A 240 64.76 46.43 -41.69
N ILE A 241 64.14 45.27 -41.89
CA ILE A 241 62.85 44.90 -41.29
C ILE A 241 63.05 43.59 -40.55
N GLY A 242 62.70 43.56 -39.27
CA GLY A 242 62.84 42.34 -38.49
C GLY A 242 61.77 42.09 -37.46
N GLU A 243 61.69 40.81 -37.09
CA GLU A 243 60.78 40.29 -36.09
C GLU A 243 61.53 39.42 -35.08
N SER A 244 61.19 39.60 -33.80
CA SER A 244 61.78 38.89 -32.68
C SER A 244 60.81 37.83 -32.17
N LYS A 245 61.27 36.58 -32.06
CA LYS A 245 60.46 35.47 -31.57
C LYS A 245 61.27 34.56 -30.67
N SER A 246 60.85 34.41 -29.41
CA SER A 246 61.52 33.56 -28.41
C SER A 246 61.82 32.15 -28.93
N GLN A 247 60.83 31.48 -29.49
CA GLN A 247 61.00 30.23 -30.23
C GLN A 247 60.49 30.43 -31.67
N LEU A 248 61.37 30.29 -32.65
CA LEU A 248 61.05 30.47 -34.06
C LEU A 248 60.60 29.15 -34.70
N SER A 249 59.51 29.20 -35.48
CA SER A 249 58.98 28.07 -36.24
C SER A 249 58.79 28.44 -37.71
N VAL A 250 58.66 27.44 -38.60
CA VAL A 250 58.37 27.65 -40.03
C VAL A 250 57.14 28.53 -40.22
N ASN A 251 56.05 28.26 -39.50
CA ASN A 251 54.84 29.07 -39.52
C ASN A 251 55.08 30.53 -39.05
N SER A 252 56.01 30.76 -38.12
CA SER A 252 56.36 32.13 -37.71
C SER A 252 57.10 32.88 -38.83
N ILE A 253 58.00 32.19 -39.54
CA ILE A 253 58.71 32.74 -40.71
C ILE A 253 57.71 33.09 -41.81
N GLU A 254 56.77 32.19 -42.11
CA GLU A 254 55.73 32.43 -43.10
C GLU A 254 54.83 33.61 -42.72
N LYS A 255 54.42 33.71 -41.45
CA LYS A 255 53.66 34.86 -40.96
C LYS A 255 54.44 36.16 -41.11
N PHE A 256 55.73 36.18 -40.79
CA PHE A 256 56.57 37.34 -41.00
C PHE A 256 56.61 37.76 -42.47
N MET A 257 56.79 36.80 -43.38
CA MET A 257 56.78 37.05 -44.82
C MET A 257 55.43 37.60 -45.31
N TYR A 258 54.34 36.86 -45.11
CA TYR A 258 53.04 37.20 -45.69
C TYR A 258 52.35 38.37 -44.99
N LYS A 259 52.50 38.51 -43.66
CA LYS A 259 51.82 39.55 -42.90
C LYS A 259 52.64 40.83 -42.73
N LYS A 260 53.94 40.78 -42.97
CA LYS A 260 54.82 41.96 -42.91
C LYS A 260 55.59 42.20 -44.21
N LEU A 261 56.54 41.34 -44.57
CA LEU A 261 57.47 41.63 -45.67
C LEU A 261 56.77 41.89 -47.01
N HIS A 262 55.83 41.05 -47.43
CA HIS A 262 55.12 41.19 -48.70
C HIS A 262 54.17 42.39 -48.75
N ARG A 263 53.93 43.02 -47.60
CA ARG A 263 53.06 44.20 -47.48
C ARG A 263 53.87 45.49 -47.45
N ILE A 264 55.19 45.44 -47.39
CA ILE A 264 56.04 46.63 -47.30
C ILE A 264 56.71 46.84 -48.65
N ASP A 265 56.45 47.98 -49.28
CA ASP A 265 57.25 48.44 -50.42
C ASP A 265 58.38 49.33 -49.90
N PRO A 266 59.67 48.98 -50.14
CA PRO A 266 60.77 49.78 -49.64
C PRO A 266 60.76 51.18 -50.31
N PRO A 267 61.15 52.24 -49.58
CA PRO A 267 61.30 53.58 -50.14
C PRO A 267 62.20 53.59 -51.39
N ALA A 268 61.95 54.54 -52.29
CA ALA A 268 62.64 54.61 -53.58
C ALA A 268 64.17 54.55 -53.45
N GLY A 269 64.79 53.59 -54.15
CA GLY A 269 66.23 53.35 -54.12
C GLY A 269 66.72 52.47 -52.96
N MET A 270 65.83 51.92 -52.13
CA MET A 270 66.18 51.00 -51.05
C MET A 270 65.77 49.55 -51.37
N LYS A 271 66.53 48.59 -50.85
CA LYS A 271 66.22 47.15 -50.91
C LYS A 271 65.78 46.67 -49.52
N LEU A 272 64.84 45.74 -49.44
CA LEU A 272 64.48 45.13 -48.16
C LEU A 272 65.60 44.19 -47.67
N PHE A 273 65.91 44.26 -46.38
CA PHE A 273 66.78 43.30 -45.70
C PHE A 273 66.04 42.69 -44.51
N PRO A 274 65.44 41.49 -44.69
CA PRO A 274 64.66 40.85 -43.65
C PRO A 274 65.52 40.15 -42.60
N ILE A 275 65.21 40.36 -41.32
CA ILE A 275 65.91 39.78 -40.17
C ILE A 275 64.93 39.07 -39.25
N LEU A 276 65.30 37.89 -38.76
CA LEU A 276 64.62 37.22 -37.66
C LEU A 276 65.59 37.03 -36.50
N VAL A 277 65.13 37.37 -35.30
CA VAL A 277 65.86 37.14 -34.06
C VAL A 277 65.12 36.12 -33.22
N CYS A 278 65.80 35.10 -32.74
CA CYS A 278 65.21 34.09 -31.86
C CYS A 278 66.13 33.64 -30.73
N HIS A 279 65.59 33.06 -29.66
CA HIS A 279 66.43 32.36 -28.69
C HIS A 279 66.72 30.92 -29.16
N MET A 280 65.69 30.25 -29.67
CA MET A 280 65.76 28.87 -30.17
C MET A 280 64.83 28.66 -31.37
N ILE A 281 65.05 27.59 -32.12
CA ILE A 281 64.16 27.11 -33.20
C ILE A 281 63.30 25.93 -32.71
N SER A 282 62.12 25.75 -33.31
CA SER A 282 61.18 24.68 -32.97
C SER A 282 61.51 23.32 -33.61
N GLY A 283 62.35 23.32 -34.65
CA GLY A 283 62.70 22.13 -35.42
C GLY A 283 63.96 22.36 -36.25
N PRO A 284 64.69 21.29 -36.63
CA PRO A 284 65.97 21.39 -37.36
C PRO A 284 65.86 22.08 -38.72
N GLU A 285 64.71 22.00 -39.38
CA GLU A 285 64.43 22.57 -40.69
C GLU A 285 64.29 24.09 -40.69
N VAL A 286 63.98 24.70 -39.54
CA VAL A 286 63.60 26.12 -39.43
C VAL A 286 64.72 27.06 -39.89
N ALA A 287 65.96 26.78 -39.49
CA ALA A 287 67.10 27.62 -39.84
C ALA A 287 67.40 27.59 -41.34
N GLN A 288 67.32 26.39 -41.95
CA GLN A 288 67.50 26.24 -43.38
C GLN A 288 66.35 26.91 -44.14
N TYR A 289 65.11 26.76 -43.68
CA TYR A 289 63.95 27.43 -44.28
C TYR A 289 64.09 28.95 -44.29
N ALA A 290 64.51 29.58 -43.17
CA ALA A 290 64.76 31.02 -43.13
C ALA A 290 65.82 31.45 -44.15
N LYS A 291 66.91 30.69 -44.23
CA LYS A 291 68.01 30.94 -45.17
C LYS A 291 67.57 30.83 -46.62
N ASP A 292 66.79 29.80 -46.97
CA ASP A 292 66.25 29.58 -48.32
C ASP A 292 65.31 30.71 -48.76
N LYS A 293 64.64 31.37 -47.80
CA LYS A 293 63.80 32.56 -48.02
C LYS A 293 64.59 33.87 -48.04
N GLY A 294 65.92 33.82 -47.90
CA GLY A 294 66.77 35.00 -47.89
C GLY A 294 66.65 35.85 -46.63
N ILE A 295 66.21 35.26 -45.51
CA ILE A 295 66.02 35.95 -44.24
C ILE A 295 67.22 35.70 -43.35
N ALA A 296 67.86 36.77 -42.88
CA ALA A 296 68.97 36.67 -41.94
C ALA A 296 68.45 36.21 -40.57
N LEU A 297 68.96 35.08 -40.07
CA LEU A 297 68.56 34.52 -38.78
C LEU A 297 69.67 34.72 -37.75
N TYR A 298 69.32 35.37 -36.65
CA TYR A 298 70.20 35.58 -35.51
C TYR A 298 69.64 34.96 -34.24
N TYR A 299 70.51 34.31 -33.48
CA TYR A 299 70.20 33.73 -32.19
C TYR A 299 70.63 34.66 -31.07
N SER A 300 69.83 34.76 -30.02
CA SER A 300 70.10 35.65 -28.90
C SER A 300 71.44 35.36 -28.21
N TYR A 301 71.94 34.13 -28.25
CA TYR A 301 73.24 33.76 -27.68
C TYR A 301 74.44 34.19 -28.55
N GLN A 302 74.20 34.73 -29.75
CA GLN A 302 75.22 35.36 -30.60
C GLN A 302 75.43 36.84 -30.27
N PHE A 303 74.56 37.42 -29.43
CA PHE A 303 74.64 38.80 -28.95
C PHE A 303 75.70 38.91 -27.86
N LYS A 304 76.96 39.05 -28.28
CA LYS A 304 78.16 39.09 -27.44
C LYS A 304 79.16 40.09 -27.99
#